data_AF-A0A1G2HSX9-F1
#
_entry.id   AF-A0A1G2HSX9-F1
#
_cell.length_a   1.000
_cell.length_b   1.000
_cell.length_c   1.000
_cell.angle_alpha   90.00
_cell.angle_beta   90.00
_cell.angle_gamma   90.00
#
_symmetry.space_group_name_H-M   'P 1'
#
loop_
_entity.id
_entity.type
_entity.pdbx_description
1 polymer ?
#
loop_
_entity_poly.entity_id
_entity_poly.type
_entity_poly.pdbx_seq_one_letter_code
_entity_poly.pdbx_strand_id
1 'polypeptide(L)'
;MIGEFYDTINSLKDRSEVRLFFKSLLSADEIATLMRRIEVAVLLSANYKYINIIGLLGVSRGKISNVHKSLLQDDSGYKIVVKRLIENRKNRLRKMNKLERDKMSPLANLKKNPRHALLANLIDAAIFKIQEDGKELERAAIFFTPSAGSPRNKK
;
A
#
# COMPACT_ATOMS: atom_id res chain seq x y z
N MET A 1 14.33 -27.35 11.71
CA MET A 1 13.95 -26.23 12.60
C MET A 1 13.65 -24.90 11.89
N ILE A 2 14.60 -24.19 11.23
CA ILE A 2 14.26 -22.93 10.53
C ILE A 2 13.38 -23.17 9.27
N GLY A 3 13.64 -24.25 8.52
CA GLY A 3 12.85 -24.61 7.34
C GLY A 3 11.37 -24.84 7.68
N GLU A 4 11.08 -25.61 8.73
CA GLU A 4 9.72 -25.90 9.19
C GLU A 4 8.92 -24.64 9.56
N PHE A 5 9.59 -23.57 10.02
CA PHE A 5 8.93 -22.29 10.27
C PHE A 5 8.42 -21.67 8.97
N TYR A 6 9.19 -21.74 7.89
CA TYR A 6 8.75 -21.26 6.58
C TYR A 6 7.62 -22.12 6.02
N ASP A 7 7.69 -23.45 6.18
CA ASP A 7 6.63 -24.36 5.78
C ASP A 7 5.33 -24.08 6.54
N THR A 8 5.43 -23.80 7.84
CA THR A 8 4.28 -23.41 8.69
C THR A 8 3.64 -22.12 8.18
N ILE A 9 4.42 -21.07 7.91
CA ILE A 9 3.89 -19.82 7.34
C ILE A 9 3.24 -20.08 5.97
N ASN A 10 3.86 -20.92 5.13
CA ASN A 10 3.37 -21.24 3.80
C ASN A 10 2.10 -22.11 3.80
N SER A 11 1.80 -22.78 4.92
CA SER A 11 0.60 -23.61 5.05
C SER A 11 -0.70 -22.81 5.16
N LEU A 12 -0.63 -21.56 5.64
CA LEU A 12 -1.77 -20.66 5.88
C LEU A 12 -2.48 -20.29 4.55
N LYS A 13 -3.81 -20.42 4.51
CA LYS A 13 -4.63 -20.31 3.28
C LYS A 13 -5.26 -18.95 3.06
N ASP A 14 -5.59 -18.24 4.14
CA ASP A 14 -6.28 -16.96 4.04
C ASP A 14 -5.83 -15.93 5.10
N ARG A 15 -6.32 -14.70 4.93
CA ARG A 15 -5.93 -13.56 5.79
C ARG A 15 -6.39 -13.74 7.24
N SER A 16 -7.48 -14.45 7.48
CA SER A 16 -8.01 -14.72 8.81
C SER A 16 -7.09 -15.71 9.55
N GLU A 17 -6.68 -16.79 8.89
CA GLU A 17 -5.69 -17.73 9.44
C GLU A 17 -4.37 -17.03 9.78
N VAL A 18 -3.84 -16.23 8.84
CA VAL A 18 -2.62 -15.43 9.06
C VAL A 18 -2.78 -14.51 10.27
N ARG A 19 -3.93 -13.84 10.40
CA ARG A 19 -4.20 -12.93 11.52
C ARG A 19 -4.25 -13.68 12.85
N LEU A 20 -4.93 -14.82 12.90
CA LEU A 20 -5.05 -15.62 14.13
C LEU A 20 -3.69 -16.17 14.54
N PHE A 21 -2.95 -16.76 13.61
CA PHE A 21 -1.61 -17.30 13.86
C PHE A 21 -0.66 -16.24 14.43
N PHE A 22 -0.52 -15.09 13.75
CA PHE A 22 0.40 -14.04 14.23
C PHE A 22 -0.07 -13.36 15.52
N LYS A 23 -1.38 -13.30 15.80
CA LYS A 23 -1.88 -12.82 17.10
C LYS A 23 -1.55 -13.77 18.25
N SER A 24 -1.47 -15.07 17.99
CA SER A 24 -1.07 -16.07 18.98
C SER A 24 0.45 -16.13 19.14
N LEU A 25 1.21 -15.92 18.06
CA LEU A 25 2.67 -16.01 18.06
C LEU A 25 3.35 -14.75 18.61
N LEU A 26 2.78 -13.57 18.34
CA LEU A 26 3.40 -12.28 18.62
C LEU A 26 2.48 -11.37 19.43
N SER A 27 3.08 -10.55 20.28
CA SER A 27 2.41 -9.43 20.94
C SER A 27 2.03 -8.32 19.93
N ALA A 28 1.11 -7.45 20.35
CA ALA A 28 0.72 -6.29 19.55
C ALA A 28 1.91 -5.37 19.21
N ASP A 29 2.84 -5.19 20.15
CA ASP A 29 4.02 -4.34 19.99
C ASP A 29 5.05 -4.94 19.02
N GLU A 30 5.21 -6.26 19.02
CA GLU A 30 6.06 -6.95 18.06
C GLU A 30 5.49 -6.85 16.64
N ILE A 31 4.18 -7.05 16.47
CA ILE A 31 3.50 -6.86 15.19
C ILE A 31 3.71 -5.42 14.70
N ALA A 32 3.49 -4.42 15.58
CA ALA A 32 3.71 -3.01 15.25
C ALA A 32 5.18 -2.75 14.84
N THR A 33 6.13 -3.36 15.54
CA THR A 33 7.56 -3.25 15.24
C THR A 33 7.91 -3.87 13.88
N LEU A 34 7.38 -5.05 13.56
CA LEU A 34 7.54 -5.68 12.24
C LEU A 34 6.93 -4.82 11.14
N MET A 35 5.75 -4.26 11.36
CA MET A 35 5.11 -3.33 10.41
C MET A 35 5.94 -2.07 10.19
N ARG A 36 6.49 -1.46 11.26
CA ARG A 36 7.40 -0.30 11.13
C ARG A 36 8.63 -0.62 10.29
N ARG A 37 9.21 -1.82 10.42
CA ARG A 37 10.34 -2.23 9.56
C ARG A 37 9.95 -2.29 8.09
N ILE A 38 8.76 -2.79 7.77
CA ILE A 38 8.24 -2.81 6.40
C ILE A 38 8.03 -1.37 5.89
N GLU A 39 7.46 -0.48 6.71
CA GLU A 39 7.27 0.94 6.34
C GLU A 39 8.59 1.65 6.07
N VAL A 40 9.62 1.39 6.89
CA VAL A 40 10.98 1.89 6.65
C VAL A 40 11.50 1.39 5.30
N ALA A 41 11.35 0.10 4.98
CA ALA A 41 11.80 -0.46 3.71
C ALA A 41 11.08 0.18 2.50
N VAL A 42 9.78 0.45 2.63
CA VAL A 42 8.99 1.17 1.60
C VAL A 42 9.53 2.59 1.39
N LEU A 43 9.76 3.34 2.47
CA LEU A 43 10.26 4.72 2.38
C LEU A 43 11.70 4.76 1.83
N LEU A 44 12.57 3.85 2.24
CA LEU A 44 13.92 3.74 1.68
C LEU A 44 13.89 3.40 0.19
N SER A 45 13.02 2.49 -0.24
CA SER A 45 12.84 2.15 -1.67
C SER A 45 12.31 3.32 -2.49
N ALA A 46 11.67 4.31 -1.85
CA ALA A 46 11.22 5.56 -2.44
C ALA A 46 12.22 6.73 -2.26
N ASN A 47 13.49 6.43 -1.94
CA ASN A 47 14.58 7.40 -1.74
C ASN A 47 14.32 8.45 -0.64
N TYR A 48 13.55 8.13 0.40
CA TYR A 48 13.41 9.03 1.55
C TYR A 48 14.70 9.07 2.38
N LYS A 49 15.10 10.28 2.77
CA LYS A 49 16.24 10.50 3.68
C LYS A 49 15.92 9.99 5.08
N TYR A 50 16.94 9.51 5.79
CA TYR A 50 16.80 8.96 7.14
C TYR A 50 16.09 9.94 8.09
N ILE A 51 16.42 11.23 8.03
CA ILE A 51 15.81 12.25 8.90
C ILE A 51 14.29 12.35 8.70
N ASN A 52 13.81 12.21 7.45
CA ASN A 52 12.39 12.22 7.13
C ASN A 52 11.72 10.96 7.69
N ILE A 53 12.37 9.81 7.56
CA ILE A 53 11.85 8.52 8.06
C ILE A 53 11.73 8.55 9.59
N ILE A 54 12.72 9.12 10.28
CA ILE A 54 12.67 9.31 11.74
C ILE A 54 11.46 10.17 12.12
N GLY A 55 11.28 11.33 11.46
CA GLY A 55 10.15 12.23 11.74
C GLY A 55 8.78 11.61 11.44
N LEU A 56 8.67 10.80 10.39
CA LEU A 56 7.41 10.17 9.99
C LEU A 56 7.02 8.98 10.86
N LEU A 57 8.00 8.14 11.24
CA LEU A 57 7.75 6.85 11.87
C LEU A 57 8.16 6.78 13.35
N GLY A 58 8.87 7.77 13.88
CA GLY A 58 9.37 7.77 15.25
C GLY A 58 10.34 6.61 15.54
N VAL A 59 11.08 6.17 14.53
CA VAL A 59 12.06 5.06 14.64
C VAL A 59 13.47 5.60 14.81
N SER A 60 14.34 4.87 15.52
CA SER A 60 15.73 5.28 15.69
C SER A 60 16.55 5.13 14.41
N ARG A 61 17.61 5.94 14.28
CA ARG A 61 18.55 5.85 13.15
C ARG A 61 19.15 4.44 13.00
N GLY A 62 19.43 3.77 14.12
CA GLY A 62 19.95 2.40 14.14
C GLY A 62 18.96 1.39 13.53
N LYS A 63 17.67 1.50 13.85
CA LYS A 63 16.62 0.65 13.25
C LYS A 63 16.53 0.85 11.74
N ILE A 64 16.61 2.09 11.27
CA ILE A 64 16.62 2.39 9.82
C ILE A 64 17.85 1.79 9.15
N SER A 65 19.03 1.95 9.75
CA SER A 65 20.28 1.38 9.23
C SER A 65 20.20 -0.14 9.06
N ASN A 66 19.66 -0.85 10.05
CA ASN A 66 19.51 -2.30 9.98
C ASN A 66 18.57 -2.73 8.86
N VAL A 67 17.42 -2.06 8.69
CA VAL A 67 16.50 -2.33 7.59
C VAL A 67 17.15 -2.04 6.25
N HIS A 68 17.89 -0.94 6.13
CA HIS A 68 18.58 -0.57 4.88
C HIS A 68 19.62 -1.62 4.48
N LYS A 69 20.41 -2.12 5.43
CA LYS A 69 21.36 -3.22 5.17
C LYS A 69 20.66 -4.45 4.61
N SER A 70 19.59 -4.92 5.25
CA SER A 70 18.80 -6.06 4.77
C SER A 70 18.09 -5.78 3.44
N LEU A 71 17.76 -4.52 3.14
CA LEU A 71 17.14 -4.13 1.87
C LEU A 71 18.16 -4.16 0.71
N LEU A 72 19.44 -3.86 0.96
CA LEU A 72 20.47 -3.83 -0.07
C LEU A 72 20.92 -5.22 -0.53
N GLN A 73 20.73 -6.26 0.30
CA GLN A 73 21.07 -7.64 -0.05
C GLN A 73 20.40 -8.09 -1.35
N ASP A 74 21.09 -8.92 -2.14
CA ASP A 74 20.63 -9.37 -3.44
C ASP A 74 19.36 -10.23 -3.35
N ASP A 75 19.30 -11.09 -2.34
CA ASP A 75 18.20 -11.99 -1.97
C ASP A 75 17.19 -11.35 -1.00
N SER A 76 17.12 -10.01 -0.97
CA SER A 76 16.28 -9.32 0.01
C SER A 76 14.77 -9.56 -0.20
N GLY A 77 14.16 -10.25 0.75
CA GLY A 77 12.70 -10.39 0.83
C GLY A 77 11.95 -9.05 0.91
N TYR A 78 12.60 -7.98 1.40
CA TYR A 78 12.01 -6.64 1.40
C TYR A 78 11.71 -6.13 -0.01
N LYS A 79 12.62 -6.34 -0.98
CA LYS A 79 12.42 -5.91 -2.38
C LYS A 79 11.13 -6.52 -2.95
N ILE A 80 10.91 -7.81 -2.69
CA ILE A 80 9.74 -8.56 -3.14
C ILE A 80 8.46 -8.00 -2.51
N VAL A 81 8.44 -7.87 -1.17
CA VAL A 81 7.24 -7.43 -0.44
C VAL A 81 6.91 -5.97 -0.73
N VAL A 82 7.90 -5.07 -0.77
CA VAL A 82 7.70 -3.64 -1.06
C VAL A 82 7.06 -3.44 -2.43
N LYS A 83 7.58 -4.11 -3.47
CA LYS A 83 7.01 -4.04 -4.83
C LYS A 83 5.54 -4.48 -4.84
N ARG A 84 5.24 -5.65 -4.25
CA ARG A 84 3.86 -6.18 -4.16
C ARG A 84 2.95 -5.26 -3.36
N LEU A 85 3.46 -4.70 -2.27
CA LEU A 85 2.70 -3.81 -1.40
C LEU A 85 2.32 -2.52 -2.11
N ILE A 86 3.27 -1.86 -2.78
CA ILE A 86 3.02 -0.62 -3.53
C ILE A 86 1.96 -0.86 -4.61
N GLU A 87 2.08 -1.94 -5.37
CA GLU A 87 1.10 -2.27 -6.42
C GLU A 87 -0.30 -2.52 -5.85
N ASN A 88 -0.40 -3.29 -4.77
CA ASN A 88 -1.66 -3.51 -4.06
C ASN A 88 -2.29 -2.20 -3.55
N ARG A 89 -1.46 -1.26 -3.08
CA ARG A 89 -1.91 0.06 -2.64
C ARG A 89 -2.37 0.93 -3.82
N LYS A 90 -1.64 0.95 -4.94
CA LYS A 90 -2.07 1.62 -6.20
C LYS A 90 -3.41 1.09 -6.68
N ASN A 91 -3.62 -0.23 -6.67
CA ASN A 91 -4.88 -0.84 -7.10
C ASN A 91 -6.05 -0.51 -6.16
N ARG A 92 -5.82 -0.41 -4.85
CA ARG A 92 -6.84 0.09 -3.91
C ARG A 92 -7.18 1.55 -4.19
N LEU A 93 -6.18 2.41 -4.38
CA LEU A 93 -6.38 3.83 -4.69
C LEU A 93 -7.14 4.01 -6.01
N ARG A 94 -6.80 3.25 -7.06
CA ARG A 94 -7.55 3.26 -8.34
C ARG A 94 -9.01 2.88 -8.15
N LYS A 95 -9.31 1.84 -7.37
CA LYS A 95 -10.69 1.44 -7.06
C LYS A 95 -11.43 2.54 -6.28
N MET A 96 -10.80 3.14 -5.28
CA MET A 96 -11.38 4.25 -4.51
C MET A 96 -11.65 5.46 -5.40
N ASN A 97 -10.66 5.88 -6.19
CA ASN A 97 -10.80 7.00 -7.12
C ASN A 97 -11.89 6.73 -8.16
N LYS A 98 -11.98 5.51 -8.71
CA LYS A 98 -13.05 5.13 -9.65
C LYS A 98 -14.43 5.27 -8.99
N LEU A 99 -14.59 4.76 -7.76
CA LEU A 99 -15.84 4.88 -7.01
C LEU A 99 -16.21 6.34 -6.74
N GLU A 100 -15.23 7.19 -6.44
CA GLU A 100 -15.46 8.63 -6.25
C GLU A 100 -15.79 9.35 -7.55
N ARG A 101 -15.09 9.02 -8.65
CA ARG A 101 -15.36 9.53 -9.99
C ARG A 101 -16.77 9.17 -10.46
N ASP A 102 -17.19 7.92 -10.25
CA ASP A 102 -18.54 7.46 -10.58
C ASP A 102 -19.61 8.21 -9.77
N LYS A 103 -19.31 8.60 -8.53
CA LYS A 103 -20.20 9.45 -7.70
C LYS A 103 -20.22 10.91 -8.15
N MET A 104 -19.09 11.44 -8.63
CA MET A 104 -18.91 12.85 -8.97
C MET A 104 -19.14 13.17 -10.46
N SER A 105 -19.38 12.16 -11.30
CA SER A 105 -19.63 12.32 -12.73
C SER A 105 -20.92 13.12 -12.97
N PRO A 106 -20.87 14.23 -13.73
CA PRO A 106 -22.06 14.95 -14.16
C PRO A 106 -23.03 14.09 -14.98
N LEU A 107 -22.51 13.01 -15.59
CA LEU A 107 -23.24 12.08 -16.44
C LEU A 107 -23.70 10.81 -15.70
N ALA A 108 -23.60 10.77 -14.36
CA ALA A 108 -23.95 9.59 -13.55
C ALA A 108 -25.40 9.11 -13.79
N ASN A 109 -26.34 10.02 -14.05
CA ASN A 109 -27.72 9.68 -14.39
C ASN A 109 -27.87 9.12 -15.81
N LEU A 110 -27.08 9.60 -16.79
CA LEU A 110 -27.07 9.04 -18.16
C LEU A 110 -26.50 7.62 -18.19
N LYS A 111 -25.57 7.31 -17.29
CA LYS A 111 -24.92 6.00 -17.15
C LYS A 111 -25.88 4.89 -16.70
N LYS A 112 -27.03 5.24 -16.10
CA LYS A 112 -28.09 4.28 -15.75
C LYS A 112 -28.80 3.70 -16.98
N ASN A 113 -28.79 4.41 -18.11
CA ASN A 113 -29.43 3.95 -19.33
C ASN A 113 -28.41 3.23 -20.24
N PRO A 114 -28.59 1.94 -20.56
CA PRO A 114 -27.62 1.13 -21.31
C PRO A 114 -27.20 1.72 -22.65
N ARG A 115 -28.10 2.46 -23.33
CA ARG A 115 -27.87 3.04 -24.67
C ARG A 115 -26.83 4.16 -24.67
N HIS A 116 -26.66 4.86 -23.56
CA HIS A 116 -25.73 5.99 -23.45
C HIS A 116 -24.54 5.70 -22.52
N ALA A 117 -24.56 4.57 -21.82
CA ALA A 117 -23.49 4.16 -20.90
C ALA A 117 -22.12 4.05 -21.58
N LEU A 118 -22.06 3.55 -22.82
CA LEU A 118 -20.81 3.42 -23.56
C LEU A 118 -20.19 4.79 -23.86
N LEU A 119 -20.99 5.73 -24.37
CA LEU A 119 -20.55 7.08 -24.71
C LEU A 119 -20.14 7.87 -23.45
N ALA A 120 -20.93 7.78 -22.38
CA ALA A 120 -20.62 8.43 -21.11
C ALA A 120 -19.30 7.90 -20.52
N ASN A 121 -19.06 6.58 -20.57
CA ASN A 121 -17.79 5.98 -20.14
C ASN A 121 -16.59 6.43 -20.99
N LEU A 122 -16.78 6.59 -22.30
CA LEU A 122 -15.75 7.07 -23.22
C LEU A 122 -15.38 8.54 -22.95
N ILE A 123 -16.38 9.39 -22.72
CA ILE A 123 -16.19 10.81 -22.37
C ILE A 123 -15.48 10.92 -21.02
N ASP A 124 -15.96 10.21 -19.99
CA ASP A 124 -15.32 10.16 -18.68
C ASP A 124 -13.86 9.69 -18.82
N ALA A 125 -13.59 8.62 -19.57
CA ALA A 125 -12.23 8.10 -19.76
C ALA A 125 -11.29 9.08 -20.48
N ALA A 126 -11.80 9.85 -21.45
CA ALA A 126 -11.03 10.89 -22.14
C ALA A 126 -10.69 12.05 -21.19
N ILE A 127 -11.66 12.51 -20.39
CA ILE A 127 -11.46 13.55 -19.36
C ILE A 127 -10.41 13.08 -18.34
N PHE A 128 -10.47 11.82 -17.89
CA PHE A 128 -9.55 11.29 -16.88
C PHE A 128 -8.14 11.02 -17.40
N LYS A 129 -7.97 10.59 -18.66
CA LYS A 129 -6.63 10.43 -19.26
C LYS A 129 -5.84 11.74 -19.30
N ILE A 130 -6.52 12.87 -19.34
CA ILE A 130 -5.89 14.20 -19.30
C ILE A 130 -5.40 14.56 -17.89
N GLN A 131 -5.94 13.93 -16.84
CA GLN A 131 -5.66 14.25 -15.43
C GLN A 131 -4.74 13.24 -14.70
N GLU A 132 -4.46 12.07 -15.26
CA GLU A 132 -3.73 11.02 -14.55
C GLU A 132 -2.21 11.23 -14.57
N ASP A 133 -1.71 11.90 -13.52
CA ASP A 133 -0.28 12.07 -13.30
C ASP A 133 0.28 10.88 -12.49
N GLY A 134 0.92 9.92 -13.17
CA GLY A 134 1.34 8.64 -12.60
C GLY A 134 2.26 8.75 -11.35
N LYS A 135 2.96 9.88 -11.20
CA LYS A 135 3.82 10.18 -10.05
C LYS A 135 3.04 10.46 -8.76
N GLU A 136 1.83 11.01 -8.85
CA GLU A 136 1.01 11.29 -7.66
C GLU A 136 0.44 10.01 -7.05
N LEU A 137 -0.04 9.08 -7.89
CA LEU A 137 -0.54 7.78 -7.45
C LEU A 137 0.55 6.96 -6.75
N GLU A 138 1.79 7.03 -7.23
CA GLU A 138 2.92 6.37 -6.61
C GLU A 138 3.26 6.95 -5.24
N ARG A 139 3.33 8.28 -5.13
CA ARG A 139 3.50 8.96 -3.84
C ARG A 139 2.38 8.62 -2.86
N ALA A 140 1.12 8.65 -3.31
CA ALA A 140 -0.03 8.27 -2.50
C ALA A 140 0.05 6.81 -2.03
N ALA A 141 0.49 5.89 -2.90
CA ALA A 141 0.67 4.49 -2.55
C ALA A 141 1.78 4.26 -1.51
N ILE A 142 2.85 5.05 -1.52
CA ILE A 142 3.93 4.97 -0.52
C ILE A 142 3.39 5.25 0.89
N PHE A 143 2.48 6.22 1.03
CA PHE A 143 1.91 6.62 2.32
C PHE A 143 0.59 5.93 2.70
N PHE A 144 0.01 5.14 1.82
CA PHE A 144 -1.28 4.51 2.07
C PHE A 144 -1.18 3.38 3.11
N THR A 145 -1.83 3.54 4.26
CA THR A 145 -1.97 2.49 5.28
C THR A 145 -3.45 2.11 5.41
N PRO A 146 -3.83 0.82 5.20
CA PRO A 146 -5.24 0.41 5.23
C PRO A 146 -5.95 0.60 6.59
N SER A 147 -5.16 0.72 7.67
CA SER A 147 -5.69 0.89 9.04
C SER A 147 -5.82 2.35 9.45
N ALA A 148 -5.17 3.28 8.74
CA ALA A 148 -5.45 4.70 8.91
C ALA A 148 -6.66 5.01 8.02
N GLY A 149 -7.71 5.60 8.58
CA GLY A 149 -8.77 6.19 7.77
C GLY A 149 -8.18 7.11 6.69
N SER A 150 -8.95 7.28 5.60
CA SER A 150 -8.63 8.07 4.41
C SER A 150 -7.58 9.19 4.62
N PRO A 151 -6.55 9.33 3.75
CA PRO A 151 -5.54 10.40 3.85
C PRO A 151 -6.08 11.84 3.82
N ARG A 152 -7.40 12.03 3.64
CA ARG A 152 -8.06 13.35 3.56
C ARG A 152 -8.07 14.18 4.86
N ASN A 153 -7.62 13.65 5.99
CA ASN A 153 -7.60 14.37 7.27
C ASN A 153 -6.20 14.76 7.75
N LYS A 154 -5.34 15.23 6.85
CA LYS A 154 -4.23 16.11 7.24
C LYS A 154 -4.51 17.50 6.68
N LYS A 155 -5.27 18.27 7.45
CA LYS A 155 -5.34 19.73 7.32
C LYS A 155 -4.03 20.33 7.80
#